data_AF-A0A6A6YNX5-F1
#
_entry.id   AF-A0A6A6YNX5-F1
#
_cell.length_a   1.000
_cell.length_b   1.000
_cell.length_c   1.000
_cell.angle_alpha   90.00
_cell.angle_beta   90.00
_cell.angle_gamma   90.00
#
_symmetry.space_group_name_H-M   'P 1'
#
loop_
_entity.id
_entity.type
_entity.pdbx_description
1 polymer ?
#
loop_
_entity_poly.entity_id
_entity_poly.type
_entity_poly.pdbx_seq_one_letter_code
_entity_poly.pdbx_strand_id
1 'polypeptide(L)'
;MPETRRKQYQYKVHKASVRKTDKKELTPIQRAFIAGACLKGNASHNSIATFIGVNHRTITRLLQRVETRAQAANIPLHDELLYKTELGRGRKTLLNKEEKENIQQIIT
;
A
#
# COMPACT_ATOMS: atom_id res chain seq x y z
N MET A 1 -30.93 35.63 -20.29
CA MET A 1 -30.76 34.27 -19.76
C MET A 1 -31.39 34.22 -18.39
N PRO A 2 -32.33 33.32 -18.07
CA PRO A 2 -32.94 33.37 -16.75
C PRO A 2 -31.94 32.81 -15.74
N GLU A 3 -31.45 33.68 -14.86
CA GLU A 3 -30.75 33.28 -13.64
C GLU A 3 -31.68 32.37 -12.84
N THR A 4 -31.22 31.18 -12.50
CA THR A 4 -32.03 30.17 -11.83
C THR A 4 -32.61 30.74 -10.53
N ARG A 5 -33.94 30.76 -10.41
CA ARG A 5 -34.74 31.29 -9.27
C ARG A 5 -34.43 30.66 -7.90
N ARG A 6 -33.53 29.68 -7.83
CA ARG A 6 -33.20 28.93 -6.62
C ARG A 6 -32.03 29.60 -5.90
N LYS A 7 -32.25 29.92 -4.61
CA LYS A 7 -31.19 30.36 -3.71
C LYS A 7 -30.07 29.31 -3.69
N GLN A 8 -28.82 29.77 -3.71
CA GLN A 8 -27.65 28.93 -3.65
C GLN A 8 -27.68 28.11 -2.35
N TYR A 9 -27.48 26.78 -2.45
CA TYR A 9 -27.50 25.90 -1.29
C TYR A 9 -26.28 26.17 -0.41
N GLN A 10 -26.50 26.64 0.82
CA GLN A 10 -25.42 26.79 1.80
C GLN A 10 -25.08 25.42 2.39
N TYR A 11 -23.92 24.89 2.00
CA TYR A 11 -23.38 23.66 2.58
C TYR A 11 -23.04 23.87 4.06
N LYS A 12 -23.37 22.88 4.90
CA LYS A 12 -22.98 22.90 6.32
C LYS A 12 -21.46 22.86 6.42
N VAL A 13 -20.88 23.76 7.20
CA VAL A 13 -19.45 23.77 7.49
C VAL A 13 -19.11 22.47 8.24
N HIS A 14 -18.30 21.61 7.63
CA HIS A 14 -17.76 20.43 8.31
C HIS A 14 -16.75 20.89 9.37
N LYS A 15 -17.13 20.76 10.65
CA LYS A 15 -16.20 21.00 11.76
C LYS A 15 -15.12 19.93 11.76
N ALA A 16 -13.87 20.31 11.98
CA ALA A 16 -12.77 19.37 12.16
C ALA A 16 -13.07 18.45 13.37
N SER A 17 -12.84 17.15 13.21
CA SER A 17 -13.00 16.18 14.28
C SER A 17 -11.88 16.33 15.31
N VAL A 18 -12.23 16.62 16.56
CA VAL A 18 -11.29 16.60 17.69
C VAL A 18 -11.16 15.16 18.18
N ARG A 19 -9.94 14.63 18.19
CA ARG A 19 -9.68 13.29 18.73
C ARG A 19 -9.65 13.33 20.24
N LYS A 20 -10.35 12.39 20.89
CA LYS A 20 -10.34 12.23 22.35
C LYS A 20 -9.03 11.67 22.90
N THR A 21 -8.22 11.03 22.05
CA THR A 21 -6.96 10.36 22.45
C THR A 21 -5.91 10.50 21.37
N ASP A 22 -4.64 10.47 21.76
CA ASP A 22 -3.49 10.43 20.85
C ASP A 22 -3.31 9.09 20.13
N LYS A 23 -4.13 8.08 20.46
CA LYS A 23 -4.15 6.79 19.79
C LYS A 23 -4.40 7.00 18.29
N LYS A 24 -3.36 6.78 17.50
CA LYS A 24 -3.40 6.84 16.04
C LYS A 24 -3.41 5.42 15.49
N GLU A 25 -4.45 5.09 14.73
CA GLU A 25 -4.42 3.84 13.97
C GLU A 25 -3.32 3.90 12.90
N LEU A 26 -2.64 2.77 12.71
CA LEU A 26 -1.70 2.61 11.62
C LEU A 26 -2.46 2.67 10.29
N THR A 27 -2.01 3.54 9.39
CA THR A 27 -2.59 3.62 8.04
C THR A 27 -2.32 2.31 7.28
N PRO A 28 -3.13 1.95 6.28
CA PRO A 28 -2.87 0.77 5.45
C PRO A 28 -1.44 0.73 4.89
N ILE A 29 -0.92 1.88 4.45
CA ILE A 29 0.45 2.03 3.92
C ILE A 29 1.48 1.71 5.00
N GLN A 30 1.32 2.26 6.21
CA GLN A 30 2.23 1.98 7.33
C GLN A 30 2.20 0.49 7.70
N ARG A 31 1.02 -0.13 7.72
CA ARG A 31 0.87 -1.57 8.01
C ARG A 31 1.59 -2.44 6.99
N ALA A 32 1.44 -2.14 5.71
CA ALA A 32 2.13 -2.84 4.63
C ALA A 32 3.65 -2.67 4.72
N PHE A 33 4.11 -1.45 4.99
CA PHE A 33 5.53 -1.16 5.19
C PHE A 33 6.12 -1.95 6.37
N ILE A 34 5.47 -1.92 7.54
CA ILE A 34 5.91 -2.66 8.73
C ILE A 34 5.99 -4.15 8.42
N ALA A 35 4.93 -4.72 7.82
CA ALA A 35 4.88 -6.14 7.51
C ALA A 35 6.03 -6.54 6.55
N GLY A 36 6.24 -5.79 5.47
CA GLY A 36 7.32 -6.06 4.53
C GLY A 36 8.71 -5.91 5.16
N ALA A 37 8.94 -4.84 5.92
CA ALA A 37 10.21 -4.55 6.56
C ALA A 37 10.58 -5.62 7.62
N CYS A 38 9.63 -6.07 8.43
CA CYS A 38 9.87 -7.13 9.41
C CYS A 38 10.05 -8.50 8.73
N LEU A 39 9.13 -8.88 7.85
CA LEU A 39 9.06 -10.25 7.33
C LEU A 39 10.12 -10.56 6.28
N LYS A 40 10.51 -9.56 5.47
CA LYS A 40 11.48 -9.72 4.39
C LYS A 40 12.73 -8.87 4.58
N GLY A 41 12.58 -7.66 5.11
CA GLY A 41 13.72 -6.78 5.41
C GLY A 41 14.50 -7.16 6.66
N ASN A 42 14.04 -8.15 7.43
CA ASN A 42 14.62 -8.59 8.71
C ASN A 42 14.90 -7.42 9.70
N ALA A 43 14.10 -6.36 9.60
CA ALA A 43 14.26 -5.20 10.44
C ALA A 43 13.75 -5.48 11.87
N SER A 44 14.47 -4.97 12.87
CA SER A 44 14.08 -5.12 14.27
C SER A 44 12.75 -4.43 14.55
N HIS A 45 11.88 -5.08 15.33
CA HIS A 45 10.62 -4.48 15.75
C HIS A 45 10.83 -3.17 16.52
N ASN A 46 11.91 -3.08 17.30
CA ASN A 46 12.24 -1.88 18.06
C ASN A 46 12.64 -0.72 17.15
N SER A 47 13.42 -0.97 16.09
CA SER A 47 13.83 0.09 15.17
C SER A 47 12.65 0.63 14.34
N ILE A 48 11.71 -0.24 13.98
CA ILE A 48 10.49 0.19 13.28
C ILE A 48 9.54 0.93 14.22
N ALA A 49 9.42 0.48 15.48
CA ALA A 49 8.61 1.13 16.51
C ALA A 49 9.03 2.59 16.71
N THR A 50 10.34 2.83 16.84
CA THR A 50 10.89 4.19 16.98
C THR A 50 10.71 5.01 15.71
N PHE A 51 10.95 4.42 14.53
CA PHE A 51 10.80 5.12 13.25
C PHE A 51 9.37 5.59 12.98
N ILE A 52 8.37 4.77 13.28
CA ILE A 52 6.95 5.10 13.02
C ILE A 52 6.33 5.87 14.20
N GLY A 53 6.96 5.82 15.38
CA GLY A 53 6.42 6.42 16.60
C GLY A 53 5.25 5.61 17.18
N VAL A 54 5.35 4.28 17.17
CA VAL A 54 4.35 3.37 17.73
C VAL A 54 4.97 2.44 18.76
N ASN A 55 4.15 1.93 19.67
CA ASN A 55 4.60 0.95 20.65
C ASN A 55 5.00 -0.38 19.96
N HIS A 56 6.09 -1.00 20.40
CA HIS A 56 6.54 -2.33 20.00
C HIS A 56 5.39 -3.35 19.98
N ARG A 57 4.53 -3.35 21.01
CA ARG A 57 3.36 -4.26 21.11
C ARG A 57 2.41 -4.14 19.92
N THR A 58 2.28 -2.94 19.34
CA THR A 58 1.44 -2.70 18.17
C THR A 58 1.99 -3.43 16.94
N ILE A 59 3.32 -3.41 16.76
CA ILE A 59 4.00 -4.12 15.68
C ILE A 59 3.86 -5.63 15.85
N THR A 60 4.14 -6.16 17.05
CA THR A 60 4.00 -7.60 17.32
C THR A 60 2.59 -8.10 17.04
N ARG A 61 1.56 -7.37 17.50
CA ARG A 61 0.16 -7.72 17.24
C ARG A 61 -0.21 -7.65 15.76
N LEU A 62 0.38 -6.72 15.03
CA LEU A 62 0.17 -6.61 13.59
C LEU A 62 0.72 -7.84 12.87
N LEU A 63 1.97 -8.23 13.17
CA LEU A 63 2.62 -9.38 12.55
C LEU A 63 1.89 -10.68 12.86
N GLN A 64 1.52 -10.91 14.13
CA GLN A 64 0.71 -12.06 14.54
C GLN A 64 -0.62 -12.15 13.77
N ARG A 65 -1.28 -11.02 13.51
CA ARG A 65 -2.52 -10.99 12.72
C ARG A 65 -2.28 -11.30 11.24
N VAL A 66 -1.14 -10.86 10.70
CA VAL A 66 -0.77 -11.17 9.30
C VAL A 66 -0.48 -12.66 9.17
N GLU A 67 0.30 -13.23 10.08
CA GLU A 67 0.64 -14.66 10.10
C GLU A 67 -0.60 -15.54 10.25
N THR A 68 -1.45 -15.27 11.24
CA THR A 68 -2.68 -16.05 11.47
C THR A 68 -3.63 -16.00 10.27
N ARG A 69 -3.74 -14.85 9.60
CA ARG A 69 -4.55 -14.73 8.37
C ARG A 69 -3.91 -15.44 7.18
N ALA A 70 -2.59 -15.35 7.03
CA ALA A 70 -1.87 -16.05 5.98
C ALA A 70 -2.02 -17.57 6.13
N GLN A 71 -1.89 -18.08 7.36
CA GLN A 71 -2.12 -19.49 7.70
C GLN A 71 -3.56 -19.91 7.38
N ALA A 72 -4.56 -19.13 7.81
CA ALA A 72 -5.97 -19.44 7.53
C ALA A 72 -6.28 -19.46 6.02
N ALA A 73 -5.57 -18.65 5.22
CA ALA A 73 -5.73 -18.58 3.78
C ALA A 73 -4.77 -19.51 2.99
N ASN A 74 -3.94 -20.31 3.67
CA ASN A 74 -2.89 -21.13 3.08
C ASN A 74 -1.94 -20.34 2.14
N ILE A 75 -1.65 -19.09 2.49
CA ILE A 75 -0.75 -18.21 1.71
C ILE A 75 0.68 -18.40 2.22
N PRO A 76 1.65 -18.77 1.36
CA PRO A 76 3.02 -18.98 1.78
C PRO A 76 3.75 -17.63 1.94
N LEU A 77 3.53 -16.97 3.09
CA LEU A 77 4.02 -15.62 3.39
C LEU A 77 5.55 -15.48 3.29
N HIS A 78 6.28 -16.55 3.62
CA HIS A 78 7.73 -16.59 3.65
C HIS A 78 8.37 -17.03 2.32
N ASP A 79 7.59 -17.55 1.38
CA ASP A 79 8.12 -17.97 0.08
C ASP A 79 8.72 -16.76 -0.64
N GLU A 80 9.94 -16.93 -1.15
CA GLU A 80 10.63 -15.88 -1.90
C GLU A 80 10.02 -15.69 -3.29
N LEU A 81 9.46 -16.76 -3.89
CA LEU A 81 8.87 -16.72 -5.23
C LEU A 81 7.69 -15.74 -5.31
N LEU A 82 6.96 -15.59 -4.21
CA LEU A 82 5.80 -14.69 -4.10
C LEU A 82 6.18 -13.21 -4.24
N TYR A 83 7.45 -12.86 -4.03
CA TYR A 83 7.96 -11.48 -4.09
C TYR A 83 9.05 -11.27 -5.14
N LYS A 84 9.65 -12.35 -5.69
CA LYS A 84 10.60 -12.30 -6.80
C LYS A 84 9.92 -11.95 -8.13
N THR A 85 8.66 -12.33 -8.27
CA THR A 85 7.92 -12.09 -9.51
C THR A 85 7.40 -10.67 -9.48
N GLU A 86 7.79 -9.83 -10.45
CA GLU A 86 6.98 -8.66 -10.76
C GLU A 86 5.58 -9.18 -11.07
N LEU A 87 4.62 -8.91 -10.18
CA LEU A 87 3.21 -9.15 -10.44
C LEU A 87 2.90 -8.44 -11.75
N GLY A 88 2.82 -9.21 -12.83
CA GLY A 88 2.67 -8.76 -14.21
C GLY A 88 1.34 -8.05 -14.42
N ARG A 89 1.16 -6.89 -13.79
CA ARG A 89 0.16 -5.90 -14.13
C ARG A 89 0.75 -5.05 -15.24
N GLY A 90 0.84 -5.67 -16.40
CA GLY A 90 1.25 -5.06 -17.64
C GLY A 90 0.89 -6.03 -18.77
N ARG A 91 0.28 -5.51 -19.84
CA ARG A 91 0.18 -6.26 -21.09
C ARG A 91 1.61 -6.62 -21.46
N LYS A 92 1.91 -7.93 -21.67
CA LYS A 92 3.23 -8.34 -22.17
C LYS A 92 3.58 -7.43 -23.35
N THR A 93 4.78 -6.84 -23.33
CA THR A 93 5.25 -6.03 -24.45
C THR A 93 5.12 -6.87 -25.72
N LEU A 94 4.24 -6.43 -26.63
CA LEU A 94 3.93 -7.19 -27.85
C LEU A 94 5.15 -7.35 -28.76
N LEU A 95 6.15 -6.47 -28.61
CA LEU A 95 7.39 -6.51 -29.36
C LEU A 95 8.60 -6.38 -28.44
N ASN A 96 9.63 -7.18 -28.71
CA ASN A 96 10.95 -7.08 -28.13
C ASN A 96 11.70 -5.84 -28.66
N LYS A 97 12.79 -5.41 -27.97
CA LYS A 97 13.58 -4.24 -28.37
C LYS A 97 14.14 -4.37 -29.80
N GLU A 98 14.64 -5.56 -30.14
CA GLU A 98 15.15 -5.88 -31.48
C GLU A 98 14.06 -5.75 -32.56
N GLU A 99 12.84 -6.21 -32.28
CA GLU A 99 11.73 -6.12 -33.22
C GLU A 99 11.28 -4.67 -33.46
N LYS A 100 11.37 -3.81 -32.43
CA LYS A 100 11.12 -2.37 -32.56
C LYS A 100 12.20 -1.68 -33.39
N GLU A 101 13.47 -2.03 -33.16
CA GLU A 101 14.60 -1.50 -33.94
C GLU A 101 14.48 -1.90 -35.41
N ASN A 102 14.09 -3.15 -35.70
CA ASN A 102 13.82 -3.62 -37.05
C ASN A 102 12.67 -2.88 -37.74
N ILE A 103 11.57 -2.62 -37.03
CA ILE A 103 10.45 -1.82 -37.58
C ILE A 103 10.89 -0.38 -37.88
N GLN A 104 11.69 0.22 -36.99
CA GLN A 104 12.20 1.58 -37.20
C GLN A 104 13.11 1.67 -38.43
N GLN A 105 13.93 0.64 -38.70
CA GLN A 105 14.75 0.54 -39.92
C GLN A 105 13.93 0.34 -41.19
N ILE A 106 12.74 -0.28 -41.12
CA ILE A 106 11.86 -0.44 -42.28
C ILE A 106 11.11 0.87 -42.60
N ILE A 107 10.79 1.66 -41.58
CA ILE A 107 10.03 2.92 -41.71
C ILE A 107 10.93 4.07 -42.18
N THR A 108 12.22 4.05 -41.84
CA THR A 108 13.21 5.08 -42.19
C THR A 108 13.85 4.77 -43.54
#